data_AF-A0A7C7L4P8-F1
#
_entry.id   AF-A0A7C7L4P8-F1
#
_cell.length_a   1.000
_cell.length_b   1.000
_cell.length_c   1.000
_cell.angle_alpha   90.00
_cell.angle_beta   90.00
_cell.angle_gamma   90.00
#
_symmetry.space_group_name_H-M   'P 1'
#
loop_
_entity.id
_entity.type
_entity.pdbx_description
1 polymer ?
#
loop_
_entity_poly.entity_id
_entity_poly.type
_entity_poly.pdbx_seq_one_letter_code
_entity_poly.pdbx_strand_id
1 'polypeptide(L)'
;MLIVGLLISVGFLWYALRDLHLEEVWTALQGANYWWLVPGVAIYFISVWFRSWRWGFLLRGSKQVSANRLFPVVVIGYMGNDILPFRLGEVLRAYVLWRKEGINVGTTLTTAVLERLFDGLTMVLFVLFGLLFVPMSAFLSRLVTVASAVFFGALVVFLALAARPNLLRRVAHGLIARTVPRRFRPPLVGLVEGVVAGLESLRSGRDVMVLFGVTLWVWLLETAKYWLVSFAFAGLHLSYVGIVLMGGAVNLLTALPSLPGYIGTFELGIKILEGIGTPSAPAGSYILVLHAILLLPVTLLGLVFMALEGVKWAEVWEVR
;
A
#
# COMPACT_ATOMS: atom_id res chain seq x y z
N MET A 1 -18.51 4.48 9.96
CA MET A 1 -17.11 4.40 9.48
C MET A 1 -16.86 5.24 8.22
N LEU A 2 -17.71 5.19 7.18
CA LEU A 2 -17.57 6.06 5.98
C LEU A 2 -17.44 7.56 6.31
N ILE A 3 -18.34 8.08 7.15
CA ILE A 3 -18.33 9.50 7.54
C ILE A 3 -17.03 9.86 8.28
N VAL A 4 -16.52 8.97 9.13
CA VAL A 4 -15.26 9.18 9.86
C VAL A 4 -14.08 9.21 8.90
N GLY A 5 -13.99 8.25 7.97
CA GLY A 5 -12.95 8.25 6.94
C GLY A 5 -13.02 9.47 6.01
N LEU A 6 -14.23 9.89 5.64
CA LEU A 6 -14.48 11.10 4.87
C LEU A 6 -13.98 12.34 5.61
N LEU A 7 -14.36 12.52 6.87
CA LEU A 7 -13.95 13.67 7.69
C LEU A 7 -12.42 13.70 7.88
N ILE A 8 -11.79 12.55 8.13
CA ILE A 8 -10.33 12.44 8.24
C ILE A 8 -9.65 12.82 6.93
N SER A 9 -10.09 12.25 5.80
CA SER A 9 -9.52 12.57 4.50
C SER A 9 -9.71 14.02 4.09
N VAL A 10 -10.90 14.60 4.30
CA VAL A 10 -11.15 16.01 4.01
C VAL A 10 -10.29 16.89 4.91
N GLY A 11 -10.15 16.54 6.19
CA GLY A 11 -9.26 17.23 7.12
C GLY A 11 -7.79 17.20 6.69
N PHE A 12 -7.28 16.04 6.27
CA PHE A 12 -5.92 15.91 5.76
C PHE A 12 -5.71 16.61 4.42
N LEU A 13 -6.68 16.55 3.51
CA LEU A 13 -6.64 17.25 2.24
C LEU A 13 -6.61 18.76 2.47
N TRP A 14 -7.49 19.28 3.33
CA TRP A 14 -7.49 20.69 3.72
C TRP A 14 -6.15 21.08 4.35
N TYR A 15 -5.63 20.28 5.29
CA TYR A 15 -4.35 20.55 5.95
C TYR A 15 -3.17 20.54 4.98
N ALA A 16 -3.17 19.64 3.99
CA ALA A 16 -2.13 19.56 2.99
C ALA A 16 -2.16 20.74 2.01
N LEU A 17 -3.36 21.18 1.60
CA LEU A 17 -3.53 22.19 0.56
C LEU A 17 -3.62 23.64 1.08
N ARG A 18 -3.92 23.86 2.36
CA ARG A 18 -4.19 25.22 2.90
C ARG A 18 -3.05 26.23 2.75
N ASP A 19 -1.81 25.75 2.66
CA ASP A 19 -0.61 26.58 2.57
C ASP A 19 -0.09 26.71 1.12
N LEU A 20 -0.84 26.21 0.13
CA LEU A 20 -0.48 26.26 -1.29
C LEU A 20 -1.03 27.51 -1.98
N HIS A 21 -0.15 28.26 -2.64
CA HIS A 21 -0.53 29.25 -3.63
C HIS A 21 -0.87 28.53 -4.95
N LEU A 22 -2.17 28.39 -5.24
CA LEU A 22 -2.64 27.61 -6.40
C LEU A 22 -2.11 28.12 -7.74
N GLU A 23 -1.85 29.43 -7.86
CA GLU A 23 -1.25 30.03 -9.05
C GLU A 23 0.18 29.53 -9.29
N GLU A 24 0.98 29.41 -8.22
CA GLU A 24 2.35 28.88 -8.30
C GLU A 24 2.34 27.38 -8.65
N VAL A 25 1.40 26.63 -8.07
CA VAL A 25 1.20 25.21 -8.40
C VAL A 25 0.84 25.04 -9.87
N TRP A 26 -0.10 25.85 -10.37
CA TRP A 26 -0.50 25.82 -11.77
C TRP A 26 0.65 26.15 -12.71
N THR A 27 1.44 27.18 -12.38
CA THR A 27 2.62 27.57 -13.14
C THR A 27 3.67 26.45 -13.17
N ALA A 28 3.92 25.79 -12.03
CA ALA A 28 4.84 24.66 -11.94
C ALA A 28 4.35 23.43 -12.73
N LEU A 29 3.05 23.19 -12.81
CA LEU A 29 2.47 22.16 -13.67
C LEU A 29 2.68 22.49 -15.16
N GLN A 30 2.44 23.73 -15.58
CA GLN A 30 2.66 24.15 -16.97
C GLN A 30 4.11 24.03 -17.43
N GLY A 31 5.06 24.28 -16.51
CA GLY A 31 6.50 24.16 -16.77
C GLY A 31 7.07 22.74 -16.63
N ALA A 32 6.25 21.75 -16.25
CA ALA A 32 6.74 20.41 -15.97
C ALA A 32 7.09 19.63 -17.25
N ASN A 33 8.23 18.93 -17.23
CA ASN A 33 8.64 18.03 -18.31
C ASN A 33 8.04 16.62 -18.08
N TYR A 34 6.87 16.40 -18.65
CA TYR A 34 6.13 15.14 -18.50
C TYR A 34 6.79 13.91 -19.17
N TRP A 35 7.88 14.07 -19.94
CA TRP A 35 8.61 12.92 -20.47
C TRP A 35 9.19 12.02 -19.37
N TRP A 36 9.50 12.58 -18.20
CA TRP A 36 9.95 11.82 -17.03
C TRP A 36 8.87 10.91 -16.43
N LEU A 37 7.60 11.11 -16.79
CA LEU A 37 6.52 10.24 -16.33
C LEU A 37 6.56 8.87 -17.01
N VAL A 38 7.03 8.80 -18.26
CA VAL A 38 7.10 7.55 -19.03
C VAL A 38 7.98 6.49 -18.34
N PRO A 39 9.26 6.76 -18.00
CA PRO A 39 10.07 5.79 -17.28
C PRO A 39 9.53 5.54 -15.85
N GLY A 40 8.89 6.52 -15.21
CA GLY A 40 8.21 6.33 -13.94
C GLY A 40 7.08 5.30 -14.01
N VAL A 41 6.19 5.41 -15.01
CA VAL A 41 5.11 4.44 -15.27
C VAL A 41 5.67 3.07 -15.66
N ALA A 42 6.75 3.01 -16.44
CA ALA A 42 7.40 1.75 -16.76
C ALA A 42 7.93 1.04 -15.50
N ILE A 43 8.67 1.75 -14.64
CA ILE A 43 9.16 1.20 -13.36
C ILE A 43 8.00 0.81 -12.45
N TYR A 44 6.90 1.57 -12.44
CA TYR A 44 5.71 1.23 -11.68
C TYR A 44 5.17 -0.15 -12.07
N PHE A 45 4.95 -0.41 -13.37
CA PHE A 45 4.44 -1.72 -13.79
C PHE A 45 5.44 -2.86 -13.61
N ILE A 46 6.74 -2.58 -13.70
CA ILE A 46 7.78 -3.54 -13.31
C ILE A 46 7.66 -3.89 -11.81
N SER A 47 7.48 -2.89 -10.94
CA SER A 47 7.22 -3.10 -9.51
C SER A 47 5.95 -3.94 -9.29
N VAL A 48 4.84 -3.62 -9.96
CA VAL A 48 3.58 -4.39 -9.88
C VAL A 48 3.77 -5.84 -10.35
N TRP A 49 4.60 -6.10 -11.35
CA TRP A 49 4.95 -7.45 -11.77
C TRP A 49 5.73 -8.21 -10.70
N PHE A 50 6.73 -7.59 -10.06
CA PHE A 50 7.43 -8.20 -8.93
C PHE A 50 6.51 -8.45 -7.73
N ARG A 51 5.52 -7.58 -7.48
CA ARG A 51 4.47 -7.82 -6.48
C ARG A 51 3.63 -9.06 -6.84
N SER A 52 3.31 -9.22 -8.12
CA SER A 52 2.58 -10.39 -8.63
C SER A 52 3.40 -11.67 -8.50
N TRP A 53 4.70 -11.61 -8.75
CA TRP A 53 5.63 -12.72 -8.51
C TRP A 53 5.71 -13.07 -7.02
N ARG A 54 5.88 -12.07 -6.14
CA ARG A 54 5.91 -12.24 -4.68
C ARG A 54 4.64 -12.90 -4.18
N TRP A 55 3.49 -12.47 -4.70
CA TRP A 55 2.22 -13.06 -4.34
C TRP A 55 2.09 -14.51 -4.82
N GLY A 56 2.55 -14.84 -6.02
CA GLY A 56 2.64 -16.23 -6.49
C GLY A 56 3.51 -17.11 -5.58
N PHE A 57 4.61 -16.56 -5.05
CA PHE A 57 5.43 -17.23 -4.05
C PHE A 57 4.68 -17.47 -2.73
N LEU A 58 3.88 -16.51 -2.25
CA LEU A 58 3.03 -16.71 -1.07
C LEU A 58 1.92 -17.74 -1.30
N LEU A 59 1.38 -17.82 -2.51
CA LEU A 59 0.32 -18.76 -2.88
C LEU A 59 0.82 -20.20 -3.09
N ARG A 60 2.14 -20.43 -3.21
CA ARG A 60 2.71 -21.75 -3.53
C ARG A 60 2.29 -22.88 -2.57
N GLY A 61 1.94 -22.54 -1.32
CA GLY A 61 1.44 -23.50 -0.34
C GLY A 61 0.02 -24.00 -0.61
N SER A 62 -0.75 -23.28 -1.43
CA SER A 62 -2.09 -23.65 -1.87
C SER A 62 -2.11 -24.06 -3.34
N LYS A 63 -1.62 -23.20 -4.23
CA LYS A 63 -1.54 -23.45 -5.67
C LYS A 63 -0.42 -22.62 -6.29
N GLN A 64 0.40 -23.25 -7.12
CA GLN A 64 1.43 -22.53 -7.88
C GLN A 64 0.77 -21.83 -9.07
N VAL A 65 0.82 -20.49 -9.07
CA VAL A 65 0.33 -19.66 -10.17
C VAL A 65 1.44 -18.71 -10.61
N SER A 66 1.71 -18.66 -11.91
CA SER A 66 2.76 -17.80 -12.47
C SER A 66 2.43 -16.31 -12.30
N ALA A 67 3.46 -15.47 -12.12
CA ALA A 67 3.34 -14.01 -12.01
C ALA A 67 2.51 -13.38 -13.13
N ASN A 68 2.68 -13.84 -14.38
CA ASN A 68 1.96 -13.30 -15.55
C ASN A 68 0.44 -13.52 -15.48
N ARG A 69 -0.01 -14.60 -14.84
CA ARG A 69 -1.45 -14.86 -14.63
C ARG A 69 -2.00 -14.07 -13.46
N LEU A 70 -1.17 -13.83 -12.45
CA LEU A 70 -1.53 -13.04 -11.27
C LEU A 70 -1.51 -11.53 -11.55
N PHE A 71 -0.71 -11.08 -12.51
CA PHE A 71 -0.54 -9.66 -12.80
C PHE A 71 -1.86 -8.94 -13.13
N PRO A 72 -2.71 -9.44 -14.06
CA PRO A 72 -4.03 -8.84 -14.28
C PRO A 72 -4.89 -8.79 -13.01
N VAL A 73 -4.83 -9.84 -12.18
CA VAL A 73 -5.60 -9.95 -10.93
C VAL A 73 -5.13 -8.92 -9.90
N VAL A 74 -3.82 -8.69 -9.77
CA VAL A 74 -3.25 -7.66 -8.90
C VAL A 74 -3.63 -6.26 -9.38
N VAL A 75 -3.52 -6.00 -10.69
CA VAL A 75 -3.87 -4.70 -11.27
C VAL A 75 -5.36 -4.39 -11.09
N ILE A 76 -6.25 -5.37 -11.32
CA ILE A 76 -7.69 -5.23 -11.02
C ILE A 76 -7.92 -4.95 -9.54
N GLY A 77 -7.18 -5.61 -8.64
CA GLY A 77 -7.23 -5.35 -7.20
C GLY A 77 -6.82 -3.91 -6.83
N TYR A 78 -5.77 -3.37 -7.45
CA TYR A 78 -5.33 -1.99 -7.25
C TYR A 78 -6.34 -0.98 -7.78
N MET A 79 -6.82 -1.17 -9.01
CA MET A 79 -7.95 -0.39 -9.54
C MET A 79 -9.15 -0.43 -8.60
N GLY A 80 -9.47 -1.60 -8.03
CA GLY A 80 -10.54 -1.75 -7.05
C GLY A 80 -10.31 -0.93 -5.77
N ASN A 81 -9.07 -0.79 -5.30
CA ASN A 81 -8.75 0.05 -4.14
C ASN A 81 -8.80 1.55 -4.46
N ASP A 82 -8.56 1.92 -5.71
CA ASP A 82 -8.61 3.30 -6.16
C ASP A 82 -10.06 3.78 -6.33
N ILE A 83 -10.96 2.91 -6.81
CA ILE A 83 -12.36 3.24 -7.08
C ILE A 83 -13.29 2.94 -5.89
N LEU A 84 -13.14 1.76 -5.26
CA LEU A 84 -14.11 1.29 -4.28
C LEU A 84 -13.84 1.83 -2.87
N PRO A 85 -14.89 2.16 -2.11
CA PRO A 85 -14.76 2.47 -0.69
C PRO A 85 -14.26 1.26 0.11
N PHE A 86 -13.69 1.54 1.28
CA PHE A 86 -13.23 0.53 2.25
C PHE A 86 -12.15 -0.44 1.75
N ARG A 87 -11.40 -0.10 0.69
CA ARG A 87 -10.34 -0.97 0.15
C ARG A 87 -10.87 -2.37 -0.23
N LEU A 88 -12.07 -2.39 -0.79
CA LEU A 88 -12.68 -3.61 -1.31
C LEU A 88 -11.94 -4.18 -2.53
N GLY A 89 -10.89 -3.51 -3.02
CA GLY A 89 -10.01 -4.05 -4.05
C GLY A 89 -9.33 -5.37 -3.66
N GLU A 90 -9.02 -5.60 -2.37
CA GLU A 90 -8.51 -6.90 -1.93
C GLU A 90 -9.58 -8.01 -2.01
N VAL A 91 -10.86 -7.67 -1.78
CA VAL A 91 -11.98 -8.60 -1.97
C VAL A 91 -12.19 -8.88 -3.46
N LEU A 92 -12.09 -7.84 -4.30
CA LEU A 92 -12.16 -7.98 -5.75
C LEU A 92 -11.05 -8.89 -6.28
N ARG A 93 -9.80 -8.66 -5.86
CA ARG A 93 -8.65 -9.52 -6.16
C ARG A 93 -8.89 -10.97 -5.74
N ALA A 94 -9.45 -11.18 -4.56
CA ALA A 94 -9.78 -12.52 -4.05
C ALA A 94 -10.88 -13.20 -4.88
N TYR A 95 -11.92 -12.47 -5.26
CA TYR A 95 -13.00 -12.97 -6.11
C TYR A 95 -12.50 -13.36 -7.51
N VAL A 96 -11.73 -12.48 -8.15
CA VAL A 96 -11.19 -12.74 -9.50
C VAL A 96 -10.24 -13.93 -9.46
N LEU A 97 -9.38 -14.04 -8.44
CA LEU A 97 -8.50 -15.19 -8.30
C LEU A 97 -9.27 -16.50 -8.06
N TRP A 98 -10.31 -16.46 -7.24
CA TRP A 98 -11.19 -17.61 -7.04
C TRP A 98 -11.84 -18.06 -8.36
N ARG A 99 -12.39 -17.12 -9.14
CA ARG A 99 -13.01 -17.40 -10.44
C ARG A 99 -12.02 -17.98 -11.45
N LYS A 100 -10.79 -17.47 -11.50
CA LYS A 100 -9.79 -17.89 -12.51
C LYS A 100 -9.03 -19.16 -12.13
N GLU A 101 -8.65 -19.28 -10.86
CA GLU A 101 -7.69 -20.29 -10.42
C GLU A 101 -8.28 -21.25 -9.37
N GLY A 102 -9.52 -21.04 -8.92
CA GLY A 102 -10.18 -21.86 -7.91
C GLY A 102 -9.62 -21.69 -6.49
N ILE A 103 -8.75 -20.69 -6.27
CA ILE A 103 -8.13 -20.44 -4.97
C ILE A 103 -9.16 -19.81 -4.03
N ASN A 104 -9.27 -20.33 -2.81
CA ASN A 104 -10.23 -19.84 -1.84
C ASN A 104 -10.00 -18.36 -1.48
N VAL A 105 -11.08 -17.60 -1.33
CA VAL A 105 -11.07 -16.18 -0.93
C VAL A 105 -10.30 -15.98 0.39
N GLY A 106 -10.50 -16.86 1.38
CA GLY A 106 -9.81 -16.83 2.66
C GLY A 106 -8.29 -16.99 2.54
N THR A 107 -7.82 -17.85 1.62
CA THR A 107 -6.37 -17.97 1.31
C THR A 107 -5.82 -16.70 0.70
N THR A 108 -6.57 -16.08 -0.22
CA THR A 108 -6.16 -14.80 -0.82
C THR A 108 -6.04 -13.70 0.24
N LEU A 109 -7.08 -13.52 1.06
CA LEU A 109 -7.09 -12.51 2.14
C LEU A 109 -5.98 -12.78 3.17
N THR A 110 -5.74 -14.05 3.49
CA THR A 110 -4.62 -14.47 4.34
C THR A 110 -3.28 -14.00 3.77
N THR A 111 -3.03 -14.27 2.48
CA THR A 111 -1.78 -13.84 1.84
C THR A 111 -1.67 -12.31 1.79
N ALA A 112 -2.78 -11.60 1.60
CA ALA A 112 -2.79 -10.13 1.64
C ALA A 112 -2.37 -9.60 3.02
N VAL A 113 -2.80 -10.22 4.13
CA VAL A 113 -2.31 -9.85 5.47
C VAL A 113 -0.79 -10.05 5.57
N LEU A 114 -0.27 -11.19 5.08
CA LEU A 114 1.17 -11.45 5.07
C LEU A 114 1.93 -10.40 4.25
N GLU A 115 1.43 -10.05 3.07
CA GLU A 115 2.02 -8.98 2.25
C GLU A 115 2.13 -7.66 3.00
N ARG A 116 1.08 -7.26 3.73
CA ARG A 116 1.07 -5.99 4.50
C ARG A 116 2.07 -5.98 5.65
N LEU A 117 2.36 -7.13 6.25
CA LEU A 117 3.38 -7.23 7.29
C LEU A 117 4.78 -6.96 6.75
N PHE A 118 5.13 -7.61 5.63
CA PHE A 118 6.42 -7.37 4.97
C PHE A 118 6.53 -5.93 4.46
N ASP A 119 5.46 -5.42 3.83
CA ASP A 119 5.42 -4.04 3.34
C ASP A 119 5.61 -3.04 4.49
N GLY A 120 4.89 -3.23 5.60
CA GLY A 120 5.02 -2.35 6.77
C GLY A 120 6.40 -2.42 7.45
N LEU A 121 7.03 -3.60 7.48
CA LEU A 121 8.41 -3.72 7.96
C LEU A 121 9.37 -2.89 7.10
N THR A 122 9.24 -2.97 5.77
CA THR A 122 10.03 -2.16 4.85
C THR A 122 9.76 -0.66 5.02
N MET A 123 8.50 -0.25 5.26
CA MET A 123 8.16 1.15 5.55
C MET A 123 8.86 1.68 6.81
N VAL A 124 8.84 0.91 7.90
CA VAL A 124 9.55 1.30 9.14
C VAL A 124 11.05 1.41 8.88
N LEU A 125 11.65 0.48 8.14
CA LEU A 125 13.07 0.55 7.80
C LEU A 125 13.41 1.78 6.96
N PHE A 126 12.58 2.12 5.97
CA PHE A 126 12.75 3.30 5.13
C PHE A 126 12.66 4.59 5.94
N VAL A 127 11.71 4.65 6.86
CA VAL A 127 11.52 5.79 7.75
C VAL A 127 12.72 5.94 8.69
N LEU A 128 13.11 4.88 9.40
CA LEU A 128 14.25 4.92 10.32
C LEU A 128 15.54 5.28 9.59
N PHE A 129 15.78 4.67 8.43
CA PHE A 129 16.93 5.00 7.58
C PHE A 129 16.89 6.47 7.14
N GLY A 130 15.74 6.94 6.66
CA GLY A 130 15.56 8.33 6.24
C GLY A 130 15.83 9.34 7.34
N LEU A 131 15.34 9.08 8.56
CA LEU A 131 15.54 9.95 9.73
C LEU A 131 17.01 10.06 10.16
N LEU A 132 17.88 9.11 9.80
CA LEU A 132 19.32 9.19 10.10
C LEU A 132 20.05 10.22 9.24
N PHE A 133 19.55 10.51 8.04
CA PHE A 133 20.26 11.33 7.05
C PHE A 133 19.53 12.61 6.67
N VAL A 134 18.22 12.70 6.94
CA VAL A 134 17.39 13.83 6.52
C VAL A 134 16.95 14.61 7.76
N PRO A 135 17.45 15.85 7.95
CA PRO A 135 16.97 16.69 9.03
C PRO A 135 15.50 17.03 8.80
N MET A 136 14.71 16.94 9.86
CA MET A 136 13.26 17.17 9.82
C MET A 136 12.84 17.97 11.06
N SER A 137 11.73 18.71 10.96
CA SER A 137 11.17 19.42 12.11
C SER A 137 10.91 18.48 13.31
N ALA A 138 11.11 18.99 14.53
CA ALA A 138 11.02 18.19 15.75
C ALA A 138 9.63 17.52 15.92
N PHE A 139 8.57 18.20 15.50
CA PHE A 139 7.21 17.66 15.55
C PHE A 139 7.04 16.47 14.61
N LEU A 140 7.44 16.60 13.34
CA LEU A 140 7.31 15.54 12.35
C LEU A 140 8.22 14.35 12.71
N SER A 141 9.46 14.63 13.13
CA SER A 141 10.37 13.59 13.61
C SER A 141 9.77 12.80 14.78
N ARG A 142 9.16 13.47 15.76
CA ARG A 142 8.46 12.81 16.87
C ARG A 142 7.27 12.00 16.39
N LEU A 143 6.40 12.55 15.53
CA LEU A 143 5.23 11.85 15.01
C LEU A 143 5.62 10.57 14.28
N VAL A 144 6.58 10.69 13.36
CA VAL A 144 7.09 9.59 12.54
C VAL A 144 7.78 8.54 13.42
N THR A 145 8.55 8.95 14.43
CA THR A 145 9.19 8.04 15.39
C THR A 145 8.15 7.29 16.22
N VAL A 146 7.14 7.97 16.76
CA VAL A 146 6.07 7.33 17.54
C VAL A 146 5.26 6.36 16.67
N ALA A 147 4.87 6.77 15.46
CA ALA A 147 4.15 5.90 14.53
C ALA A 147 4.98 4.65 14.18
N SER A 148 6.28 4.82 13.93
CA SER A 148 7.20 3.72 13.66
C SER A 148 7.36 2.79 14.87
N ALA A 149 7.49 3.35 16.08
CA ALA A 149 7.60 2.57 17.32
C ALA A 149 6.32 1.78 17.63
N VAL A 150 5.14 2.38 17.44
CA VAL A 150 3.84 1.71 17.59
C VAL A 150 3.70 0.59 16.57
N PHE A 151 4.01 0.86 15.29
CA PHE A 151 3.95 -0.16 14.24
C PHE A 151 4.94 -1.29 14.50
N PHE A 152 6.19 -0.97 14.86
CA PHE A 152 7.21 -1.96 15.19
C PHE A 152 6.82 -2.79 16.41
N GLY A 153 6.28 -2.16 17.46
CA GLY A 153 5.75 -2.87 18.63
C GLY A 153 4.61 -3.82 18.27
N ALA A 154 3.63 -3.37 17.46
CA ALA A 154 2.55 -4.20 16.96
C ALA A 154 3.07 -5.38 16.11
N LEU A 155 4.09 -5.13 15.28
CA LEU A 155 4.74 -6.15 14.47
C LEU A 155 5.49 -7.18 15.33
N VAL A 156 6.24 -6.75 16.34
CA VAL A 156 6.95 -7.65 17.28
C VAL A 156 5.95 -8.51 18.04
N VAL A 157 4.86 -7.93 18.54
CA VAL A 157 3.78 -8.68 19.19
C VAL A 157 3.16 -9.69 18.23
N PHE A 158 2.87 -9.27 16.99
CA PHE A 158 2.35 -10.15 15.95
C PHE A 158 3.31 -11.31 15.66
N LEU A 159 4.60 -11.05 15.48
CA LEU A 159 5.62 -12.08 15.22
C LEU A 159 5.82 -13.02 16.42
N ALA A 160 5.76 -12.49 17.65
CA ALA A 160 5.82 -13.31 18.86
C ALA A 160 4.60 -14.24 18.99
N LEU A 161 3.41 -13.76 18.62
CA LEU A 161 2.20 -14.57 18.53
C LEU A 161 2.29 -15.59 17.38
N ALA A 162 2.83 -15.18 16.22
CA ALA A 162 3.06 -16.04 15.06
C ALA A 162 4.04 -17.18 15.37
N ALA A 163 5.06 -16.94 16.20
CA ALA A 163 5.97 -17.97 16.70
C ALA A 163 5.28 -18.98 17.63
N ARG A 164 4.05 -18.69 18.10
CA ARG A 164 3.25 -19.55 18.98
C ARG A 164 1.84 -19.76 18.38
N PRO A 165 1.69 -20.58 17.32
CA PRO A 165 0.43 -20.79 16.60
C PRO A 165 -0.79 -21.03 17.50
N ASN A 166 -0.62 -21.86 18.52
CA ASN A 166 -1.69 -22.19 19.48
C ASN A 166 -2.13 -20.99 20.33
N LEU A 167 -1.20 -20.09 20.67
CA LEU A 167 -1.52 -18.86 21.41
C LEU A 167 -2.23 -17.86 20.51
N LEU A 168 -1.74 -17.67 19.28
CA LEU A 168 -2.38 -16.81 18.28
C LEU A 168 -3.83 -17.24 18.02
N ARG A 169 -4.07 -18.54 17.82
CA ARG A 169 -5.43 -19.11 17.71
C ARG A 169 -6.28 -18.76 18.92
N ARG A 170 -5.82 -19.06 20.14
CA ARG A 170 -6.60 -18.81 21.36
C ARG A 170 -6.98 -17.33 21.53
N VAL A 171 -6.01 -16.42 21.34
CA VAL A 171 -6.24 -14.98 21.48
C VAL A 171 -7.21 -14.48 20.40
N ALA A 172 -6.97 -14.83 19.14
CA ALA A 172 -7.80 -14.38 18.03
C ALA A 172 -9.24 -14.92 18.12
N HIS A 173 -9.41 -16.23 18.37
CA HIS A 173 -10.74 -16.83 18.55
C HIS A 173 -11.48 -16.23 19.75
N GLY A 174 -10.77 -15.98 20.87
CA GLY A 174 -11.34 -15.34 22.05
C GLY A 174 -11.83 -13.91 21.78
N LEU A 175 -11.06 -13.12 21.04
CA LEU A 175 -11.45 -11.78 20.61
C LEU A 175 -12.65 -11.83 19.67
N ILE A 176 -12.61 -12.66 18.62
CA ILE A 176 -13.71 -12.82 17.66
C ILE A 176 -15.00 -13.22 18.37
N ALA A 177 -14.94 -14.16 19.31
CA ALA A 177 -16.11 -14.61 20.06
C ALA A 177 -16.73 -13.52 20.93
N ARG A 178 -15.93 -12.55 21.41
CA ARG A 178 -16.38 -11.44 22.27
C ARG A 178 -16.86 -10.22 21.48
N THR A 179 -16.18 -9.85 20.41
CA THR A 179 -16.40 -8.56 19.73
C THR A 179 -17.20 -8.68 18.44
N VAL A 180 -17.25 -9.86 17.82
CA VAL A 180 -17.83 -10.03 16.48
C VAL A 180 -19.22 -10.70 16.54
N PRO A 181 -20.22 -10.14 15.82
CA PRO A 181 -21.53 -10.77 15.66
C PRO A 181 -21.43 -12.17 15.06
N ARG A 182 -22.31 -13.10 15.48
CA ARG A 182 -22.28 -14.52 15.08
C ARG A 182 -22.16 -14.76 13.58
N ARG A 183 -22.79 -13.91 12.76
CA ARG A 183 -22.76 -13.98 11.28
C ARG A 183 -21.37 -13.88 10.68
N PHE A 184 -20.46 -13.10 11.27
CA PHE A 184 -19.12 -12.85 10.70
C PHE A 184 -18.02 -13.69 11.35
N ARG A 185 -18.34 -14.52 12.35
CA ARG A 185 -17.34 -15.36 13.03
C ARG A 185 -16.73 -16.42 12.12
N PRO A 186 -17.50 -17.22 11.37
CA PRO A 186 -16.93 -18.28 10.52
C PRO A 186 -15.90 -17.77 9.51
N PRO A 187 -16.14 -16.68 8.73
CA PRO A 187 -15.13 -16.20 7.78
C PRO A 187 -13.90 -15.62 8.47
N LEU A 188 -14.05 -14.94 9.61
CA LEU A 188 -12.89 -14.42 10.37
C LEU A 188 -12.06 -15.52 11.01
N VAL A 189 -12.69 -16.58 11.52
CA VAL A 189 -11.99 -17.76 12.02
C VAL A 189 -11.22 -18.44 10.88
N GLY A 190 -11.84 -18.60 9.71
CA GLY A 190 -11.16 -19.12 8.52
C GLY A 190 -9.95 -18.28 8.11
N LEU A 191 -10.06 -16.95 8.19
CA LEU A 191 -8.94 -16.03 7.95
C LEU A 191 -7.80 -16.24 8.97
N VAL A 192 -8.12 -16.35 10.27
CA VAL A 192 -7.12 -16.60 11.32
C VAL A 192 -6.40 -17.93 11.08
N GLU A 193 -7.14 -19.00 10.78
CA GLU A 193 -6.54 -20.31 10.48
C GLU A 193 -5.67 -20.26 9.23
N GLY A 194 -6.09 -19.53 8.20
CA GLY A 194 -5.28 -19.28 7.02
C GLY A 194 -3.98 -18.55 7.38
N VAL A 195 -4.04 -17.46 8.17
CA VAL A 195 -2.84 -16.72 8.61
C VAL A 195 -1.90 -17.61 9.40
N VAL A 196 -2.41 -18.42 10.33
CA VAL A 196 -1.60 -19.37 11.09
C VAL A 196 -0.91 -20.38 10.16
N ALA A 197 -1.66 -20.99 9.23
CA ALA A 197 -1.10 -21.95 8.27
C ALA A 197 -0.08 -21.31 7.32
N GLY A 198 -0.34 -20.08 6.86
CA GLY A 198 0.57 -19.31 6.03
C GLY A 198 1.88 -19.01 6.77
N LEU A 199 1.81 -18.57 8.02
CA LEU A 199 2.98 -18.36 8.88
C LEU A 199 3.75 -19.66 9.15
N GLU A 200 3.05 -20.78 9.34
CA GLU A 200 3.67 -22.09 9.49
C GLU A 200 4.42 -22.55 8.22
N SER A 201 3.92 -22.19 7.03
CA SER A 201 4.62 -22.43 5.76
C SER A 201 5.86 -21.54 5.55
N LEU A 202 5.93 -20.40 6.25
CA LEU A 202 7.05 -19.46 6.23
C LEU A 202 8.14 -19.79 7.26
N ARG A 203 8.12 -20.98 7.86
CA ARG A 203 9.12 -21.38 8.89
C ARG A 203 10.53 -21.59 8.34
N SER A 204 10.70 -21.66 7.02
CA SER A 204 12.03 -21.66 6.42
C SER A 204 12.57 -20.23 6.38
N GLY A 205 13.68 -19.98 7.10
CA GLY A 205 14.32 -18.66 7.12
C GLY A 205 14.71 -18.17 5.72
N ARG A 206 14.98 -19.09 4.79
CA ARG A 206 15.23 -18.80 3.38
C ARG A 206 14.03 -18.13 2.71
N ASP A 207 12.82 -18.64 2.94
CA ASP A 207 11.61 -18.09 2.32
C ASP A 207 11.28 -16.70 2.87
N VAL A 208 11.49 -16.49 4.17
CA VAL A 208 11.37 -15.16 4.79
C VAL A 208 12.38 -14.18 4.19
N MET A 209 13.64 -14.61 4.02
CA MET A 209 14.67 -13.78 3.37
C MET A 209 14.32 -13.44 1.92
N VAL A 210 13.83 -14.41 1.15
CA VAL A 210 13.40 -14.17 -0.24
C VAL A 210 12.24 -13.18 -0.29
N LEU A 211 11.20 -13.38 0.52
CA LEU A 211 10.04 -12.48 0.57
C LEU A 211 10.42 -11.08 1.01
N PHE A 212 11.27 -10.96 2.03
CA PHE A 212 11.75 -9.68 2.51
C PHE A 212 12.63 -8.98 1.46
N GLY A 213 13.57 -9.70 0.83
CA GLY A 213 14.43 -9.16 -0.22
C GLY A 213 13.64 -8.68 -1.44
N VAL A 214 12.64 -9.44 -1.87
CA VAL A 214 11.76 -9.05 -2.98
C VAL A 214 10.88 -7.86 -2.58
N THR A 215 10.41 -7.81 -1.33
CA THR A 215 9.64 -6.66 -0.83
C THR A 215 10.51 -5.41 -0.79
N LEU A 216 11.74 -5.50 -0.31
CA LEU A 216 12.70 -4.40 -0.34
C LEU A 216 12.94 -3.94 -1.79
N TRP A 217 13.13 -4.87 -2.71
CA TRP A 217 13.34 -4.57 -4.13
C TRP A 217 12.14 -3.85 -4.76
N VAL A 218 10.93 -4.35 -4.52
CA VAL A 218 9.67 -3.70 -4.93
C VAL A 218 9.64 -2.26 -4.42
N TRP A 219 9.91 -2.05 -3.14
CA TRP A 219 9.86 -0.72 -2.55
C TRP A 219 10.95 0.23 -3.05
N LEU A 220 12.15 -0.29 -3.37
CA LEU A 220 13.19 0.48 -4.04
C LEU A 220 12.78 0.91 -5.45
N LEU A 221 12.06 0.06 -6.20
CA LEU A 221 11.46 0.43 -7.48
C LEU A 221 10.35 1.48 -7.31
N GLU A 222 9.51 1.34 -6.28
CA GLU A 222 8.47 2.35 -5.98
C GLU A 222 9.07 3.72 -5.67
N THR A 223 10.12 3.77 -4.84
CA THR A 223 10.79 5.03 -4.51
C THR A 223 11.65 5.54 -5.67
N ALA A 224 12.20 4.66 -6.51
CA ALA A 224 12.85 5.05 -7.76
C ALA A 224 11.87 5.73 -8.72
N LYS A 225 10.65 5.21 -8.85
CA LYS A 225 9.57 5.89 -9.60
C LYS A 225 9.29 7.28 -9.02
N TYR A 226 9.17 7.42 -7.69
CA TYR A 226 8.94 8.72 -7.05
C TYR A 226 10.05 9.71 -7.41
N TRP A 227 11.30 9.25 -7.30
CA TRP A 227 12.48 10.02 -7.66
C TRP A 227 12.54 10.39 -9.15
N LEU A 228 12.15 9.49 -10.06
CA LEU A 228 12.05 9.80 -11.48
C LEU A 228 11.02 10.91 -11.76
N VAL A 229 9.85 10.84 -11.12
CA VAL A 229 8.80 11.84 -11.29
C VAL A 229 9.24 13.21 -10.75
N SER A 230 10.13 13.27 -9.76
CA SER A 230 10.60 14.57 -9.24
C SER A 230 11.40 15.35 -10.29
N PHE A 231 12.07 14.67 -11.24
CA PHE A 231 12.77 15.33 -12.36
C PHE A 231 11.83 15.99 -13.38
N ALA A 232 10.53 15.72 -13.32
CA ALA A 232 9.56 16.45 -14.14
C ALA A 232 9.47 17.93 -13.75
N PHE A 233 9.85 18.30 -12.52
CA PHE A 233 9.71 19.66 -12.01
C PHE A 233 11.07 20.36 -11.91
N ALA A 234 11.27 21.38 -12.76
CA ALA A 234 12.49 22.17 -12.73
C ALA A 234 12.68 22.86 -11.37
N GLY A 235 13.87 22.76 -10.80
CA GLY A 235 14.22 23.34 -9.49
C GLY A 235 13.83 22.49 -8.28
N LEU A 236 13.17 21.33 -8.47
CA LEU A 236 12.89 20.39 -7.39
C LEU A 236 14.05 19.40 -7.23
N HIS A 237 14.94 19.67 -6.27
CA HIS A 237 16.07 18.81 -5.95
C HIS A 237 15.80 17.96 -4.71
N LEU A 238 15.12 16.84 -4.90
CA LEU A 238 14.89 15.87 -3.83
C LEU A 238 16.00 14.82 -3.80
N SER A 239 16.64 14.68 -2.64
CA SER A 239 17.57 13.57 -2.41
C SER A 239 16.79 12.25 -2.44
N TYR A 240 17.41 11.18 -2.96
CA TYR A 240 16.78 9.87 -2.98
C TYR A 240 16.38 9.40 -1.56
N VAL A 241 17.20 9.72 -0.55
CA VAL A 241 16.89 9.40 0.85
C VAL A 241 15.66 10.18 1.36
N GLY A 242 15.49 11.44 0.95
CA GLY A 242 14.29 12.23 1.23
C GLY A 242 13.03 11.62 0.60
N ILE A 243 13.14 11.09 -0.63
CA ILE A 243 12.05 10.36 -1.29
C ILE A 243 11.71 9.05 -0.58
N VAL A 244 12.72 8.30 -0.13
CA VAL A 244 12.55 7.06 0.64
C VAL A 244 11.83 7.35 1.98
N LEU A 245 12.25 8.42 2.69
CA LEU A 245 11.61 8.87 3.92
C LEU A 245 10.15 9.28 3.67
N MET A 246 9.92 10.14 2.67
CA MET A 246 8.59 10.60 2.30
C MET A 246 7.68 9.43 1.93
N GLY A 247 8.14 8.53 1.06
CA GLY A 247 7.39 7.35 0.66
C GLY A 247 7.07 6.44 1.84
N GLY A 248 8.02 6.20 2.73
CA GLY A 248 7.81 5.42 3.96
C GLY A 248 6.76 6.06 4.88
N ALA A 249 6.90 7.35 5.15
CA ALA A 249 6.01 8.09 6.05
C ALA A 249 4.58 8.20 5.48
N VAL A 250 4.42 8.56 4.21
CA VAL A 250 3.10 8.63 3.55
C VAL A 250 2.40 7.26 3.57
N ASN A 251 3.11 6.18 3.25
CA ASN A 251 2.51 4.85 3.25
C ASN A 251 2.10 4.38 4.65
N LEU A 252 2.85 4.72 5.70
CA LEU A 252 2.39 4.49 7.08
C LEU A 252 1.11 5.29 7.39
N LEU A 253 1.01 6.54 6.93
CA LEU A 253 -0.20 7.36 7.10
C LEU A 253 -1.38 6.80 6.30
N THR A 254 -1.12 6.19 5.15
CA THR A 254 -2.17 5.48 4.40
C THR A 254 -2.66 4.21 5.11
N ALA A 255 -2.08 3.79 6.23
CA ALA A 255 -2.72 2.75 7.07
C ALA A 255 -4.00 3.28 7.75
N LEU A 256 -4.14 4.60 7.90
CA LEU A 256 -5.32 5.22 8.47
C LEU A 256 -6.53 5.06 7.53
N PRO A 257 -7.77 4.99 8.08
CA PRO A 257 -8.98 5.00 7.26
C PRO A 257 -9.06 6.29 6.43
N SER A 258 -9.09 6.15 5.11
CA SER A 258 -9.13 7.25 4.16
C SER A 258 -10.07 6.96 2.99
N LEU A 259 -10.35 8.00 2.20
CA LEU A 259 -11.11 7.93 0.95
C LEU A 259 -10.47 6.95 -0.06
N PRO A 260 -11.27 6.43 -1.02
CA PRO A 260 -10.75 5.67 -2.15
C PRO A 260 -9.59 6.38 -2.84
N GLY A 261 -8.62 5.61 -3.31
CA GLY A 261 -7.40 6.16 -3.93
C GLY A 261 -6.53 6.97 -2.98
N TYR A 262 -6.68 6.84 -1.65
CA TYR A 262 -5.85 7.53 -0.65
C TYR A 262 -5.93 9.07 -0.66
N ILE A 263 -6.99 9.62 -1.24
CA ILE A 263 -7.24 11.07 -1.29
C ILE A 263 -7.24 11.66 0.13
N GLY A 264 -6.45 12.71 0.32
CA GLY A 264 -6.18 13.40 1.58
C GLY A 264 -4.95 12.86 2.31
N THR A 265 -4.84 11.53 2.48
CA THR A 265 -3.69 10.92 3.18
C THR A 265 -2.41 10.99 2.37
N PHE A 266 -2.49 10.86 1.04
CA PHE A 266 -1.31 10.93 0.17
C PHE A 266 -0.77 12.36 0.07
N GLU A 267 -1.66 13.36 0.07
CA GLU A 267 -1.32 14.78 0.02
C GLU A 267 -0.56 15.25 1.26
N LEU A 268 -0.60 14.53 2.40
CA LEU A 268 0.29 14.80 3.53
C LEU A 268 1.77 14.64 3.17
N GLY A 269 2.10 13.98 2.06
CA GLY A 269 3.43 13.98 1.47
C GLY A 269 3.97 15.39 1.23
N ILE A 270 3.11 16.37 0.94
CA ILE A 270 3.48 17.79 0.78
C ILE A 270 4.12 18.29 2.07
N LYS A 271 3.49 18.01 3.21
CA LYS A 271 3.97 18.45 4.54
C LYS A 271 5.24 17.74 4.97
N ILE A 272 5.43 16.50 4.55
CA ILE A 272 6.68 15.78 4.77
C ILE A 272 7.80 16.41 3.94
N LEU A 273 7.55 16.76 2.67
CA LEU A 273 8.52 17.44 1.81
C LEU A 273 8.86 18.85 2.31
N GLU A 274 7.86 19.62 2.77
CA GLU A 274 8.07 20.90 3.45
C GLU A 274 8.94 20.73 4.70
N GLY A 275 8.65 19.69 5.49
CA GLY A 275 9.37 19.36 6.71
C GLY A 275 10.85 19.00 6.51
N ILE A 276 11.25 18.63 5.29
CA ILE A 276 12.64 18.36 4.90
C ILE A 276 13.26 19.52 4.09
N GLY A 277 12.57 20.67 4.00
CA GLY A 277 13.07 21.91 3.41
C GLY A 277 12.62 22.20 1.97
N THR A 278 11.65 21.46 1.43
CA THR A 278 11.11 21.73 0.07
C THR A 278 10.09 22.87 0.12
N PRO A 279 10.14 23.87 -0.76
CA PRO A 279 9.11 24.90 -0.82
C PRO A 279 7.72 24.31 -1.13
N SER A 280 6.66 24.90 -0.57
CA SER A 280 5.29 24.38 -0.62
C SER A 280 4.75 24.18 -2.04
N ALA A 281 4.92 25.15 -2.94
CA ALA A 281 4.37 25.05 -4.31
C ALA A 281 5.02 23.93 -5.16
N PRO A 282 6.36 23.80 -5.24
CA PRO A 282 7.01 22.63 -5.86
C PRO A 282 6.60 21.30 -5.22
N ALA A 283 6.52 21.23 -3.89
CA ALA A 283 6.08 20.02 -3.19
C ALA A 283 4.64 19.63 -3.55
N GLY A 284 3.73 20.62 -3.56
CA GLY A 284 2.34 20.44 -3.96
C GLY A 284 2.20 19.93 -5.39
N SER A 285 2.83 20.62 -6.34
CA SER A 285 2.79 20.26 -7.76
C SER A 285 3.30 18.84 -8.01
N TYR A 286 4.42 18.50 -7.38
CA TYR A 286 5.02 17.17 -7.48
C TYR A 286 4.13 16.08 -6.87
N ILE A 287 3.62 16.27 -5.65
CA ILE A 287 2.78 15.26 -4.99
C ILE A 287 1.47 15.05 -5.76
N LEU A 288 0.85 16.12 -6.28
CA LEU A 288 -0.38 16.01 -7.07
C LEU A 288 -0.17 15.21 -8.36
N VAL A 289 0.91 15.49 -9.11
CA VAL A 289 1.24 14.72 -10.32
C VAL A 289 1.63 13.30 -9.99
N LEU A 290 2.42 13.10 -8.93
CA LEU A 290 2.79 11.75 -8.48
C LEU A 290 1.55 10.94 -8.12
N HIS A 291 0.58 11.55 -7.43
CA HIS A 291 -0.67 10.89 -7.06
C HIS A 291 -1.49 10.51 -8.30
N ALA A 292 -1.59 11.42 -9.28
CA ALA A 292 -2.28 11.13 -10.54
C ALA A 292 -1.64 9.98 -11.31
N ILE A 293 -0.30 9.90 -11.33
CA ILE A 293 0.46 8.80 -11.97
C ILE A 293 0.29 7.48 -11.23
N LEU A 294 0.07 7.52 -9.91
CA LEU A 294 -0.21 6.33 -9.12
C LEU A 294 -1.60 5.78 -9.39
N LEU A 295 -2.58 6.66 -9.62
CA LEU A 295 -3.99 6.30 -9.73
C LEU A 295 -4.40 6.00 -11.19
N LEU A 296 -4.09 6.88 -12.14
CA LEU A 296 -4.66 6.80 -13.49
C LEU A 296 -4.15 5.59 -14.30
N PRO A 297 -2.84 5.33 -14.44
CA PRO A 297 -2.36 4.24 -15.28
C PRO A 297 -2.81 2.86 -14.79
N VAL A 298 -2.76 2.64 -13.47
CA VAL A 298 -3.20 1.35 -12.88
C VAL A 298 -4.69 1.17 -12.99
N THR A 299 -5.47 2.24 -12.77
CA THR A 299 -6.92 2.19 -12.87
C THR A 299 -7.35 1.91 -14.31
N LEU A 300 -6.78 2.61 -15.30
CA LEU A 300 -7.08 2.39 -16.71
C LEU A 300 -6.71 0.97 -17.15
N LEU A 301 -5.52 0.48 -16.80
CA LEU A 301 -5.11 -0.89 -17.14
C LEU A 301 -5.98 -1.94 -16.43
N GLY A 302 -6.36 -1.68 -15.17
CA GLY A 302 -7.27 -2.52 -14.42
C GLY A 302 -8.66 -2.61 -15.04
N LEU A 303 -9.20 -1.50 -15.55
CA LEU A 303 -10.49 -1.49 -16.26
C LEU A 303 -10.40 -2.30 -17.55
N VAL A 304 -9.30 -2.19 -18.30
CA VAL A 304 -9.05 -3.00 -19.51
C VAL A 304 -9.00 -4.48 -19.15
N PHE A 305 -8.23 -4.87 -18.13
CA PHE A 305 -8.18 -6.28 -17.70
C PHE A 305 -9.52 -6.77 -17.17
N MET A 306 -10.25 -5.97 -16.39
CA MET A 306 -11.56 -6.34 -15.88
C MET A 306 -12.54 -6.63 -17.04
N ALA A 307 -12.51 -5.81 -18.09
CA ALA A 307 -13.30 -6.02 -19.30
C ALA A 307 -12.89 -7.29 -20.06
N LEU A 308 -11.58 -7.52 -20.24
CA LEU A 308 -11.04 -8.71 -20.93
C LEU A 308 -11.35 -10.01 -20.18
N GLU A 309 -11.36 -9.98 -18.84
CA GLU A 309 -11.67 -11.13 -17.99
C GLU A 309 -13.19 -11.36 -17.83
N GLY A 310 -14.02 -10.47 -18.36
CA GLY A 310 -15.48 -10.55 -18.28
C GLY A 310 -16.01 -10.52 -16.84
N VAL A 311 -15.34 -9.77 -15.96
CA VAL A 311 -15.75 -9.57 -14.56
C VAL A 311 -16.66 -8.35 -14.50
N LYS A 312 -17.89 -8.52 -14.01
CA LYS A 312 -18.83 -7.40 -13.83
C LYS A 312 -18.84 -6.94 -12.38
N TRP A 313 -18.98 -5.64 -12.15
CA TRP A 313 -19.07 -5.04 -10.80
C TRP A 313 -20.19 -5.65 -9.94
N ALA A 314 -21.30 -6.06 -10.56
CA ALA A 314 -22.44 -6.67 -9.87
C ALA A 314 -22.11 -8.04 -9.24
N GLU A 315 -21.26 -8.84 -9.90
CA GLU A 315 -20.92 -10.20 -9.47
C GLU A 315 -20.10 -10.22 -8.17
N VAL A 316 -19.37 -9.13 -7.89
CA VAL A 316 -18.53 -8.96 -6.70
C VAL A 316 -19.37 -8.86 -5.42
N TRP A 317 -20.60 -8.35 -5.53
CA TRP A 317 -21.53 -8.18 -4.41
C TRP A 317 -22.43 -9.39 -4.17
N GLU A 318 -22.48 -10.34 -5.12
CA GLU A 318 -23.30 -11.55 -5.05
C GLU A 318 -22.58 -12.75 -4.44
N VAL A 319 -21.30 -12.61 -4.08
CA VAL A 319 -20.52 -13.65 -3.37
C VAL A 319 -21.11 -13.85 -1.97
N ARG A 320 -22.07 -14.77 -1.86
CA ARG A 320 -22.68 -15.25 -0.61
C ARG A 320 -21.85 -16.36 0.03
#